data_AF-A0A1V4IYV3-F1
#
_entry.id   AF-A0A1V4IYV3-F1
#
_cell.length_a   1.000
_cell.length_b   1.000
_cell.length_c   1.000
_cell.angle_alpha   90.00
_cell.angle_beta   90.00
_cell.angle_gamma   90.00
#
_symmetry.space_group_name_H-M   'P 1'
#
loop_
_entity.id
_entity.type
_entity.pdbx_description
1 polymer ?
#
loop_
_entity_poly.entity_id
_entity_poly.type
_entity_poly.pdbx_seq_one_letter_code
_entity_poly.pdbx_strand_id
1 'polypeptide(L)' 'MNKKIAIITGATGGIGKEFTRLLMEETVDAICAVAKNQGNIYE' A
#
# COMPACT_ATOMS: atom_id res chain seq x y z
N MET A 1 -10.74 -3.58 20.26
CA MET A 1 -10.74 -2.85 18.97
C MET A 1 -10.17 -3.77 17.91
N ASN A 2 -10.81 -3.87 16.74
CA ASN A 2 -10.30 -4.66 15.62
C ASN A 2 -9.39 -3.78 14.76
N LYS A 3 -8.12 -4.17 14.61
CA LYS A 3 -7.20 -3.49 13.69
C LYS A 3 -7.57 -3.81 12.24
N LYS A 4 -7.55 -2.81 11.36
CA LYS A 4 -7.65 -2.96 9.91
C LYS A 4 -6.25 -2.90 9.30
N ILE A 5 -5.82 -4.01 8.73
CA ILE A 5 -4.54 -4.12 8.02
C ILE A 5 -4.86 -4.37 6.54
N ALA A 6 -4.26 -3.58 5.66
CA ALA A 6 -4.38 -3.77 4.22
C ALA A 6 -3.10 -4.37 3.64
N ILE A 7 -3.25 -5.44 2.84
CA ILE A 7 -2.15 -6.04 2.08
C ILE A 7 -2.34 -5.68 0.61
N ILE A 8 -1.40 -4.94 0.05
CA ILE A 8 -1.45 -4.51 -1.35
C ILE A 8 -0.38 -5.25 -2.13
N THR A 9 -0.82 -6.09 -3.07
CA THR A 9 0.08 -6.74 -4.02
C THR A 9 0.21 -5.89 -5.28
N GLY A 10 1.41 -5.85 -5.88
CA GLY A 10 1.65 -4.98 -7.02
C GLY A 10 1.71 -3.49 -6.66
N ALA A 11 2.05 -3.17 -5.40
CA ALA A 11 2.09 -1.81 -4.86
C ALA A 11 3.03 -0.84 -5.61
N THR A 12 3.95 -1.36 -6.43
CA THR A 12 4.87 -0.57 -7.27
C THR A 12 4.35 -0.31 -8.69
N GLY A 13 3.27 -0.95 -9.12
CA GLY A 13 2.66 -0.68 -10.44
C GLY A 13 1.93 0.66 -10.44
N GLY A 14 1.69 1.28 -11.61
CA GLY A 14 1.07 2.61 -11.68
C GLY A 14 -0.22 2.74 -10.86
N ILE A 15 -1.14 1.78 -11.01
CA ILE A 15 -2.38 1.72 -10.22
C ILE A 15 -2.09 1.37 -8.76
N GLY A 16 -1.23 0.40 -8.50
CA GLY A 16 -0.91 -0.04 -7.14
C GLY A 16 -0.28 1.07 -6.29
N LYS A 17 0.57 1.92 -6.89
CA LYS A 17 1.18 3.08 -6.22
C LYS A 17 0.12 4.10 -5.83
N GLU A 18 -0.72 4.51 -6.77
CA GLU A 18 -1.76 5.51 -6.50
C GLU A 18 -2.85 4.99 -5.55
N PHE A 19 -3.25 3.73 -5.69
CA PHE A 19 -4.16 3.09 -4.76
C PHE A 19 -3.58 3.03 -3.34
N THR A 20 -2.29 2.68 -3.20
CA THR A 20 -1.60 2.69 -1.91
C THR A 20 -1.59 4.09 -1.31
N ARG A 21 -1.32 5.13 -2.11
CA ARG A 21 -1.34 6.53 -1.70
C ARG A 21 -2.72 6.94 -1.17
N LEU A 22 -3.79 6.63 -1.91
CA LEU A 22 -5.16 6.93 -1.50
C LEU A 22 -5.55 6.14 -0.23
N LEU A 23 -5.11 4.88 -0.10
CA LEU A 23 -5.43 4.06 1.08
C LEU A 23 -4.74 4.57 2.36
N MET A 24 -3.62 5.29 2.24
CA MET A 24 -2.98 5.96 3.39
C MET A 24 -3.82 7.12 3.95
N GLU A 25 -4.76 7.66 3.16
CA GLU A 25 -5.69 8.72 3.61
C GLU A 25 -6.91 8.15 4.37
N GLU A 26 -7.10 6.82 4.32
CA GLU A 26 -8.20 6.10 4.96
C GLU A 26 -7.84 5.61 6.38
N THR A 27 -8.86 5.24 7.16
CA THR A 27 -8.66 4.71 8.52
C THR A 27 -8.21 3.23 8.49
N VAL A 28 -6.94 3.00 8.14
CA VAL A 28 -6.24 1.72 8.25
C VAL A 28 -5.09 1.83 9.26
N ASP A 29 -4.92 0.81 10.10
CA ASP A 29 -3.88 0.80 11.13
C ASP A 29 -2.50 0.49 10.55
N ALA A 30 -2.44 -0.23 9.44
CA ALA A 30 -1.20 -0.58 8.76
C ALA A 30 -1.44 -0.96 7.29
N ILE A 31 -0.44 -0.68 6.45
CA ILE A 31 -0.38 -1.12 5.05
C ILE A 31 0.88 -1.96 4.86
N CYS A 32 0.70 -3.16 4.30
CA CYS A 32 1.80 -4.01 3.84
C CYS A 32 1.85 -3.96 2.31
N ALA A 33 2.84 -3.26 1.77
CA ALA A 33 3.09 -3.17 0.34
C ALA A 33 3.98 -4.35 -0.10
N VAL A 34 3.47 -5.18 -1.01
CA VAL A 34 4.17 -6.36 -1.55
C VAL A 34 4.39 -6.18 -3.04
N ALA A 35 5.66 -6.22 -3.46
CA ALA A 35 6.05 -6.12 -4.86
C ALA A 35 7.25 -7.02 -5.17
N LYS A 36 7.38 -7.40 -6.44
CA LYS A 36 8.47 -8.26 -6.94
C LYS A 36 9.86 -7.59 -6.85
N ASN A 37 9.91 -6.26 -7.00
CA ASN A 37 11.13 -5.47 -6.97
C ASN A 37 11.00 -4.39 -5.89
N GLN A 38 12.11 -4.04 -5.23
CA GLN A 38 12.23 -2.87 -4.35
C GLN A 38 12.21 -1.55 -5.13
N GLY A 39 11.37 -1.42 -6.17
CA GLY A 39 11.21 -0.14 -6.87
C GLY A 39 10.79 0.93 -5.87
N ASN A 40 11.22 2.19 -6.08
CA ASN A 40 11.00 3.32 -5.17
C ASN A 40 9.53 3.41 -4.71
N ILE A 41 9.26 2.79 -3.56
CA ILE A 41 7.93 2.71 -2.94
C ILE A 41 7.57 4.00 -2.19
N TYR A 42 8.51 4.95 -2.09
CA TYR A 42 8.37 6.19 -1.32
C TYR A 42 9.14 7.38 -1.91
N GLU A 43 9.11 7.56 -3.24
CA GLU A 43 9.37 8.87 -3.88
C GLU A 43 8.07 9.57 -4.23
#